data_AF-A0A8A4ZBE6-F1
#
_entry.id   AF-A0A8A4ZBE6-F1
#
_cell.length_a   1.000
_cell.length_b   1.000
_cell.length_c   1.000
_cell.angle_alpha   90.00
_cell.angle_beta   90.00
_cell.angle_gamma   90.00
#
_symmetry.space_group_name_H-M   'P 1'
#
loop_
_entity.id
_entity.type
_entity.pdbx_description
1 polymer ?
#
loop_
_entity_poly.entity_id
_entity_poly.type
_entity_poly.pdbx_seq_one_letter_code
_entity_poly.pdbx_strand_id
1 'polypeptide(L)'
;MTRLRERPLAEVRASRQAQRLELTRVSHWRRLLRARIDLIVASASVPDPLGAGASEVPASSAQRDLPQHPALVDAVRSATLAELDLLGDLFDLDRRLARYEATVVEALGGSTDEVIRRLTMNPAASLRAQPPYP
;
A
#
# COMPACT_ATOMS: atom_id res chain seq x y z
N MET A 1 -25.22 -20.66 29.72
CA MET A 1 -25.52 -20.21 28.34
C MET A 1 -25.45 -18.68 28.31
N THR A 2 -24.27 -18.13 28.04
CA THR A 2 -24.03 -16.68 28.03
C THR A 2 -24.61 -16.11 26.74
N ARG A 3 -25.72 -15.37 26.84
CA ARG A 3 -26.20 -14.56 25.72
C ARG A 3 -25.12 -13.53 25.41
N LEU A 4 -24.31 -13.77 24.37
CA LEU A 4 -23.49 -12.72 23.76
C LEU A 4 -24.48 -11.62 23.37
N ARG A 5 -24.46 -10.49 24.09
CA ARG A 5 -25.23 -9.31 23.71
C ARG A 5 -24.84 -8.99 22.28
N GLU A 6 -25.76 -9.14 21.34
CA GLU A 6 -25.52 -8.75 19.95
C GLU A 6 -25.11 -7.28 19.94
N ARG A 7 -23.91 -6.98 19.44
CA ARG A 7 -23.43 -5.59 19.31
C ARG A 7 -24.44 -4.79 18.48
N PRO A 8 -24.87 -3.59 18.90
CA PRO A 8 -25.73 -2.71 18.11
C PRO A 8 -25.22 -2.46 16.68
N LEU A 9 -26.13 -2.28 15.70
CA LEU A 9 -25.75 -2.01 14.29
C LEU A 9 -24.87 -0.76 14.14
N ALA A 10 -25.10 0.27 14.96
CA ALA A 10 -24.28 1.48 14.98
C ALA A 10 -22.82 1.18 15.36
N GLU A 11 -22.58 0.27 16.30
CA GLU A 11 -21.22 -0.14 16.67
C GLU A 11 -20.52 -0.94 15.57
N VAL A 12 -21.26 -1.78 14.85
CA VAL A 12 -20.70 -2.52 13.69
C VAL A 12 -20.31 -1.53 12.58
N ARG A 13 -21.15 -0.52 12.31
CA ARG A 13 -20.84 0.55 11.34
C ARG A 13 -19.64 1.39 11.77
N ALA A 14 -19.55 1.76 13.04
CA ALA A 14 -18.41 2.49 13.58
C ALA A 14 -17.12 1.66 13.47
N SER A 15 -17.18 0.37 13.80
CA SER A 15 -16.06 -0.58 13.64
C SER A 15 -15.62 -0.66 12.18
N ARG A 16 -16.57 -0.81 11.25
CA ARG A 16 -16.31 -0.82 9.81
C ARG A 16 -15.63 0.46 9.33
N GLN A 17 -16.07 1.62 9.82
CA GLN A 17 -15.45 2.90 9.45
C GLN A 17 -14.02 3.00 9.99
N ALA A 18 -13.77 2.59 11.24
CA ALA A 18 -12.44 2.55 11.81
C ALA A 18 -11.51 1.62 11.01
N GLN A 19 -11.99 0.43 10.62
CA GLN A 19 -11.24 -0.51 9.79
C GLN A 19 -10.90 0.06 8.41
N ARG A 20 -11.81 0.81 7.77
CA ARG A 20 -11.53 1.49 6.49
C ARG A 20 -10.44 2.55 6.64
N LEU A 21 -10.48 3.35 7.69
CA LEU A 21 -9.45 4.36 7.96
C LEU A 21 -8.10 3.71 8.21
N GLU A 22 -8.09 2.61 8.98
CA GLU A 22 -6.88 1.85 9.25
C GLU A 22 -6.30 1.23 7.98
N LEU A 23 -7.14 0.63 7.13
CA LEU A 23 -6.71 0.10 5.84
C LEU A 23 -6.01 1.17 4.99
N THR A 24 -6.59 2.37 4.88
CA THR A 24 -5.97 3.49 4.16
C THR A 24 -4.59 3.85 4.73
N ARG A 25 -4.45 3.87 6.06
CA ARG A 25 -3.17 4.19 6.73
C ARG A 25 -2.13 3.11 6.44
N VAL A 26 -2.49 1.84 6.59
CA VAL A 26 -1.57 0.72 6.36
C VAL A 26 -1.12 0.69 4.90
N SER A 27 -2.05 0.82 3.95
CA SER A 27 -1.72 0.91 2.52
C SER A 27 -0.78 2.08 2.22
N HIS A 28 -0.96 3.23 2.88
CA HIS A 28 -0.07 4.37 2.72
C HIS A 28 1.33 4.08 3.25
N TRP A 29 1.45 3.53 4.46
CA TRP A 29 2.74 3.15 5.04
C TRP A 29 3.49 2.13 4.20
N ARG A 30 2.79 1.13 3.64
CA ARG A 30 3.41 0.15 2.74
C ARG A 30 3.98 0.79 1.48
N ARG A 31 3.28 1.76 0.89
CA ARG A 31 3.80 2.51 -0.27
C ARG A 31 5.07 3.28 0.09
N LEU A 32 5.11 3.91 1.26
CA LEU A 32 6.30 4.62 1.72
C LEU A 32 7.50 3.68 1.93
N LEU A 33 7.29 2.52 2.57
CA LEU A 33 8.37 1.54 2.74
C LEU A 33 8.88 0.99 1.41
N ARG A 34 7.97 0.64 0.49
CA ARG A 34 8.35 0.15 -0.84
C ARG A 34 9.14 1.20 -1.62
N ALA A 35 8.68 2.45 -1.63
CA ALA A 35 9.42 3.54 -2.26
C ALA A 35 10.83 3.69 -1.66
N ARG A 36 10.99 3.52 -0.35
CA ARG A 36 12.30 3.56 0.29
C ARG A 36 13.18 2.38 -0.11
N ILE A 37 12.63 1.17 -0.15
CA ILE A 37 13.32 -0.04 -0.64
C ILE A 37 13.78 0.16 -2.08
N ASP A 38 12.87 0.63 -2.96
CA ASP A 38 13.14 0.86 -4.37
C ASP A 38 14.29 1.86 -4.56
N LEU A 39 14.34 2.94 -3.77
CA LEU A 39 15.44 3.91 -3.82
C LEU A 39 16.79 3.33 -3.36
N ILE A 40 16.80 2.48 -2.33
CA ILE A 40 18.04 1.83 -1.85
C ILE A 40 18.53 0.81 -2.89
N VAL A 41 17.62 0.02 -3.46
CA VAL A 41 17.94 -0.96 -4.51
C VAL A 41 18.44 -0.25 -5.77
N ALA A 42 17.78 0.82 -6.19
CA ALA A 42 18.18 1.61 -7.35
C ALA A 42 19.57 2.22 -7.17
N SER A 43 19.88 2.71 -5.97
CA SER A 43 21.18 3.32 -5.69
C SER A 43 22.33 2.31 -5.53
N ALA A 44 22.03 1.04 -5.26
CA ALA A 44 23.00 -0.07 -5.24
C ALA A 44 23.16 -0.78 -6.58
N SER A 45 22.21 -0.62 -7.50
CA SER A 45 22.23 -1.25 -8.82
C SER A 45 22.83 -0.30 -9.85
N VAL A 46 23.66 -0.80 -10.76
CA VAL A 46 24.13 -0.03 -11.92
C VAL A 46 23.41 -0.57 -13.16
N PRO A 47 22.43 0.15 -13.71
CA PRO A 47 21.76 -0.26 -14.94
C PRO A 47 22.73 -0.22 -16.14
N ASP A 48 22.44 -1.04 -17.16
CA ASP A 48 23.18 -1.02 -18.42
C ASP A 48 23.04 0.32 -19.15
N PRO A 49 24.01 0.69 -20.01
CA PRO A 49 23.90 1.88 -20.85
C PRO A 49 22.69 1.83 -21.79
N LEU A 50 21.98 2.95 -21.88
CA LEU A 50 20.91 3.10 -22.87
C LEU A 50 21.49 2.97 -24.29
N GLY A 51 20.82 2.21 -25.15
CA GLY A 51 21.27 1.97 -26.53
C GLY A 51 22.35 0.90 -26.67
N ALA A 52 22.84 0.28 -25.58
CA ALA A 52 23.69 -0.90 -25.68
C ALA A 52 22.89 -2.09 -26.24
N GLY A 53 23.40 -2.73 -27.30
CA GLY A 53 22.80 -3.95 -27.88
C GLY A 53 21.65 -3.75 -28.87
N ALA A 54 21.27 -2.51 -29.19
CA ALA A 54 20.24 -2.26 -30.19
C ALA A 54 20.79 -2.45 -31.61
N SER A 55 20.43 -3.56 -32.28
CA SER A 55 20.70 -3.77 -33.71
C SER A 55 19.93 -2.80 -34.61
N GLU A 56 18.89 -2.16 -34.05
CA GLU A 56 18.11 -1.09 -34.66
C GLU A 56 18.33 0.18 -33.83
N VAL A 57 19.27 1.00 -34.26
CA VAL A 57 19.60 2.29 -33.62
C VAL A 57 18.34 3.18 -33.68
N PRO A 58 17.94 3.84 -32.58
CA PRO A 58 16.90 4.87 -32.63
C PRO A 58 17.25 5.91 -33.69
N ALA A 59 16.26 6.43 -34.44
CA ALA A 59 16.49 7.45 -35.46
C ALA A 59 17.46 8.55 -34.98
N SER A 60 18.32 9.06 -35.88
CA SER A 60 19.44 9.97 -35.54
C SER A 60 19.06 11.19 -34.67
N SER A 61 17.79 11.59 -34.67
CA SER A 61 17.23 12.59 -33.76
C SER A 61 17.22 12.16 -32.29
N ALA A 62 16.85 10.92 -31.99
CA ALA A 62 16.79 10.39 -30.62
C ALA A 62 18.18 10.21 -30.00
N GLN A 63 19.21 9.98 -30.83
CA GLN A 63 20.59 9.90 -30.37
C GLN A 63 21.09 11.23 -29.77
N ARG A 64 20.54 12.36 -30.25
CA ARG A 64 20.95 13.69 -29.81
C ARG A 64 20.50 14.01 -28.38
N ASP A 65 19.37 13.45 -27.97
CA ASP A 65 18.76 13.67 -26.65
C ASP A 65 19.09 12.53 -25.66
N LEU A 66 19.93 11.57 -26.05
CA LEU A 66 20.28 10.43 -25.21
C LEU A 66 21.17 10.87 -24.03
N PRO A 67 20.74 10.71 -22.77
CA PRO A 67 21.55 11.07 -21.62
C PRO A 67 22.82 10.22 -21.55
N GLN A 68 23.91 10.83 -21.11
CA GLN A 68 25.17 10.11 -20.91
C GLN A 68 25.05 9.13 -19.74
N HIS A 69 25.48 7.88 -19.94
CA HIS A 69 25.39 6.84 -18.92
C HIS A 69 26.09 7.20 -17.60
N PRO A 70 27.31 7.77 -17.57
CA PRO A 70 27.93 8.21 -16.31
C PRO A 70 27.07 9.23 -15.54
N ALA A 71 26.45 10.18 -16.23
CA ALA A 71 25.58 11.17 -15.60
C ALA A 71 24.32 10.53 -14.97
N LEU A 72 23.76 9.49 -15.60
CA LEU A 72 22.65 8.72 -15.03
C LEU A 72 23.10 7.90 -13.81
N VAL A 73 24.27 7.27 -13.87
CA VAL A 73 24.84 6.51 -12.75
C VAL A 73 25.11 7.43 -11.56
N ASP A 74 25.72 8.59 -11.78
CA ASP A 74 26.02 9.57 -10.72
C ASP A 74 24.74 10.15 -10.10
N ALA A 75 23.68 10.35 -10.89
CA ALA A 75 22.41 10.86 -10.39
C ALA A 75 21.66 9.88 -9.47
N VAL A 76 21.87 8.58 -9.65
CA VAL A 76 21.13 7.52 -8.93
C VAL A 76 21.98 6.91 -7.80
N ARG A 77 23.29 6.81 -7.98
CA ARG A 77 24.20 6.22 -6.99
C ARG A 77 24.38 7.16 -5.80
N SER A 78 23.63 6.89 -4.74
CA SER A 78 23.67 7.66 -3.49
C SER A 78 23.62 6.78 -2.23
N ALA A 79 23.54 5.45 -2.37
CA ALA A 79 23.44 4.54 -1.23
C ALA A 79 24.74 4.52 -0.42
N THR A 80 24.59 4.67 0.88
CA THR A 80 25.61 4.38 1.87
C THR A 80 25.56 2.90 2.27
N LEU A 81 26.67 2.33 2.75
CA LEU A 81 26.69 0.95 3.26
C LEU A 81 25.66 0.74 4.39
N ALA A 82 25.47 1.75 5.24
CA ALA A 82 24.47 1.73 6.31
C ALA A 82 23.03 1.60 5.78
N GLU A 83 22.71 2.16 4.61
CA GLU A 83 21.38 1.99 4.00
C GLU A 83 21.16 0.59 3.45
N LEU A 84 22.23 -0.07 2.98
CA LEU A 84 22.16 -1.46 2.55
C LEU A 84 21.94 -2.42 3.72
N ASP A 85 22.55 -2.14 4.87
CA ASP A 85 22.33 -2.90 6.09
C ASP A 85 20.86 -2.81 6.57
N LEU A 86 20.22 -1.65 6.40
CA LEU A 86 18.82 -1.43 6.74
C LEU A 86 17.83 -2.14 5.81
N LEU A 87 18.27 -2.61 4.64
CA LEU A 87 17.39 -3.15 3.62
C LEU A 87 16.65 -4.41 4.11
N GLY A 88 17.32 -5.26 4.89
CA GLY A 88 16.72 -6.44 5.50
C GLY A 88 15.56 -6.07 6.44
N ASP A 89 15.80 -5.12 7.35
CA ASP A 89 14.80 -4.64 8.29
C ASP A 89 13.60 -4.00 7.58
N LEU A 90 13.83 -3.26 6.49
CA LEU A 90 12.76 -2.66 5.69
C LEU A 90 11.87 -3.72 5.02
N PHE A 91 12.47 -4.79 4.46
CA PHE A 91 11.70 -5.90 3.91
C PHE A 91 10.86 -6.62 4.97
N ASP A 92 11.43 -6.82 6.16
CA ASP A 92 10.71 -7.46 7.25
C ASP A 92 9.58 -6.58 7.79
N LEU A 93 9.77 -5.25 7.83
CA LEU A 93 8.69 -4.30 8.11
C LEU A 93 7.59 -4.33 7.05
N ASP A 94 7.89 -4.32 5.74
CA ASP A 94 6.85 -4.44 4.70
C ASP A 94 6.09 -5.77 4.82
N ARG A 95 6.77 -6.88 5.10
CA ARG A 95 6.13 -8.18 5.33
C ARG A 95 5.21 -8.16 6.55
N ARG A 96 5.62 -7.50 7.65
CA ARG A 96 4.78 -7.33 8.84
C ARG A 96 3.55 -6.47 8.54
N LEU A 97 3.72 -5.36 7.83
CA LEU A 97 2.60 -4.52 7.39
C LEU A 97 1.68 -5.26 6.43
N ALA A 98 2.20 -6.10 5.53
CA ALA A 98 1.40 -6.91 4.63
C ALA A 98 0.48 -7.88 5.38
N ARG A 99 1.03 -8.56 6.40
CA ARG A 99 0.24 -9.45 7.27
C ARG A 99 -0.83 -8.67 8.04
N TYR A 100 -0.47 -7.52 8.59
CA TYR A 100 -1.42 -6.68 9.30
C TYR A 100 -2.53 -6.14 8.38
N GLU A 101 -2.19 -5.69 7.18
CA GLU A 101 -3.16 -5.27 6.16
C GLU A 101 -4.16 -6.39 5.85
N ALA A 102 -3.68 -7.63 5.67
CA ALA A 102 -4.54 -8.79 5.43
C ALA A 102 -5.53 -9.00 6.58
N THR A 103 -5.08 -8.90 7.84
CA THR A 103 -5.95 -8.98 9.02
C THR A 103 -6.99 -7.85 9.04
N VAL A 104 -6.63 -6.62 8.69
CA VAL A 104 -7.57 -5.49 8.62
C VAL A 104 -8.60 -5.69 7.51
N VAL A 105 -8.17 -6.19 6.34
CA VAL A 105 -9.06 -6.52 5.21
C VAL A 105 -10.05 -7.61 5.60
N GLU A 106 -9.61 -8.68 6.22
CA GLU A 106 -10.47 -9.76 6.70
C GLU A 106 -11.50 -9.23 7.72
N ALA A 107 -11.04 -8.44 8.69
CA ALA A 107 -11.91 -7.86 9.71
C ALA A 107 -12.93 -6.87 9.10
N LEU A 108 -12.54 -6.11 8.07
CA LEU A 108 -13.42 -5.22 7.32
C LEU A 108 -14.46 -6.01 6.51
N GLY A 109 -14.06 -7.13 5.92
CA GLY A 109 -14.95 -8.08 5.25
C GLY A 109 -16.01 -8.60 6.21
N GLY A 110 -15.60 -9.14 7.36
CA GLY A 110 -16.53 -9.62 8.39
C GLY A 110 -17.51 -8.57 8.90
N SER A 111 -17.06 -7.33 9.14
CA SER A 111 -17.95 -6.22 9.51
C SER A 111 -18.91 -5.84 8.38
N THR A 112 -18.49 -5.95 7.12
CA THR A 112 -19.31 -5.64 5.95
C THR A 112 -20.39 -6.69 5.76
N ASP A 113 -20.04 -7.97 5.84
CA ASP A 113 -20.99 -9.09 5.76
C ASP A 113 -22.03 -9.00 6.87
N GLU A 114 -21.61 -8.66 8.09
CA GLU A 114 -22.52 -8.50 9.23
C GLU A 114 -23.50 -7.33 9.02
N VAL A 115 -23.03 -6.20 8.46
CA VAL A 115 -23.92 -5.10 8.10
C VAL A 115 -24.92 -5.53 7.02
N ILE A 116 -24.46 -6.17 5.95
CA ILE A 116 -25.32 -6.64 4.86
C ILE A 116 -26.38 -7.59 5.39
N ARG A 117 -25.97 -8.62 6.15
CA ARG A 117 -26.86 -9.62 6.76
C ARG A 117 -27.96 -8.96 7.59
N ARG A 118 -27.61 -7.98 8.43
CA ARG A 118 -28.59 -7.27 9.28
C ARG A 118 -29.54 -6.40 8.49
N LEU A 119 -29.07 -5.74 7.44
CA LEU A 119 -29.89 -4.93 6.56
C LEU A 119 -30.88 -5.78 5.76
N THR A 120 -30.46 -6.97 5.30
CA THR A 120 -31.34 -7.92 4.63
C THR A 120 -32.42 -8.45 5.58
N MET A 121 -32.08 -8.71 6.85
CA MET A 121 -33.03 -9.22 7.85
C MET A 121 -33.97 -8.15 8.40
N ASN A 122 -33.56 -6.87 8.43
CA ASN A 122 -34.39 -5.76 8.87
C ASN A 122 -34.06 -4.46 8.12
N PRO A 123 -34.69 -4.24 6.96
CA PRO A 123 -34.44 -3.06 6.13
C PRO A 123 -34.74 -1.73 6.85
N ALA A 124 -35.73 -1.73 7.75
CA ALA A 124 -36.14 -0.55 8.51
C ALA A 124 -35.07 -0.10 9.54
N ALA A 125 -34.12 -0.95 9.89
CA ALA A 125 -32.98 -0.58 10.72
C ALA A 125 -32.05 0.45 10.03
N SER A 126 -32.11 0.57 8.70
CA SER A 126 -31.37 1.57 7.92
C SER A 126 -31.79 3.00 8.26
N LEU A 127 -33.10 3.22 8.44
CA LEU A 127 -33.72 4.53 8.61
C LEU A 127 -33.49 5.12 10.01
N ARG A 128 -33.25 4.28 11.01
CA ARG A 128 -33.05 4.71 12.41
C ARG A 128 -31.60 5.06 12.75
N ALA A 129 -30.66 4.67 11.89
CA ALA A 129 -29.22 4.78 12.15
C ALA A 129 -28.55 5.89 11.32
N GLN A 130 -29.33 6.73 10.63
CA GLN A 130 -28.84 7.93 9.97
C GLN A 130 -28.92 9.07 10.99
N PRO A 131 -27.78 9.66 11.41
CA PRO A 131 -27.82 10.84 12.27
C PRO A 131 -28.58 11.97 11.54
N PRO A 132 -29.32 12.83 12.26
CA PRO A 132 -29.98 13.98 11.64
C PRO A 132 -28.93 14.82 10.90
N TYR A 133 -29.24 15.18 9.66
CA TYR A 133 -28.43 16.09 8.86
C TYR A 133 -28.37 17.45 9.60
N PRO A 134 -27.20 18.11 9.69
CA PRO A 134 -27.09 19.44 10.30
C PRO A 134 -27.84 20.51 9.50
#